data_AF-A0A521JVW4-F1
#
_entry.id   AF-A0A521JVW4-F1
#
_cell.length_a   1.000
_cell.length_b   1.000
_cell.length_c   1.000
_cell.angle_alpha   90.00
_cell.angle_beta   90.00
_cell.angle_gamma   90.00
#
_symmetry.space_group_name_H-M   'P 1'
#
loop_
_entity.id
_entity.type
_entity.pdbx_description
1 polymer ?
#
loop_
_entity_poly.entity_id
_entity_poly.type
_entity_poly.pdbx_seq_one_letter_code
_entity_poly.pdbx_strand_id
1 'polypeptide(L)'
;MSASTVAVQANEQGTKAYQSRQFDAAKVSFEQTVTAAPDSGEAHYNLGLALFAMGDNDAAREHFIEAANLAPGNKVIWDSPALRQYGSPDPNIRKKKVDDSYTNQRPGLGTKPGGMSR
;
A
#
# COMPACT_ATOMS: atom_id res chain seq x y z
N MET A 1 0.38 13.07 26.63
CA MET A 1 -0.44 12.43 25.59
C MET A 1 0.42 11.34 24.98
N SER A 2 0.01 10.08 25.10
CA SER A 2 0.81 8.95 24.64
C SER A 2 0.91 8.98 23.11
N ALA A 3 2.05 8.57 22.54
CA ALA A 3 2.27 8.55 21.08
C ALA A 3 1.14 7.85 20.31
N SER A 4 0.52 6.82 20.91
CA SER A 4 -0.64 6.12 20.38
C SER A 4 -1.89 7.01 20.23
N THR A 5 -2.12 7.98 21.11
CA THR A 5 -3.31 8.86 21.03
C THR A 5 -3.19 9.85 19.87
N VAL A 6 -1.98 10.36 19.63
CA VAL A 6 -1.70 11.25 18.48
C VAL A 6 -1.86 10.48 17.18
N ALA A 7 -1.33 9.26 17.10
CA ALA A 7 -1.50 8.38 15.94
C ALA A 7 -2.99 8.09 15.66
N VAL A 8 -3.77 7.72 16.68
CA VAL A 8 -5.20 7.43 16.51
C VAL A 8 -5.97 8.66 16.02
N GLN A 9 -5.72 9.83 16.63
CA GLN A 9 -6.41 11.06 16.24
C GLN A 9 -6.05 11.50 14.80
N ALA A 10 -4.77 11.41 14.44
CA ALA A 10 -4.31 11.71 13.08
C ALA A 10 -4.89 10.72 12.06
N ASN A 11 -5.02 9.44 12.43
CA ASN A 11 -5.63 8.42 11.58
C ASN A 11 -7.12 8.70 11.30
N GLU A 12 -7.88 9.08 12.33
CA GLU A 12 -9.28 9.47 12.19
C GLU A 12 -9.44 10.70 11.29
N GLN A 13 -8.60 11.71 11.48
CA GLN A 13 -8.59 12.92 10.64
C GLN A 13 -8.24 12.59 9.19
N GLY A 14 -7.21 11.79 8.97
CA GLY A 14 -6.79 11.35 7.64
C GLY A 14 -7.89 10.56 6.93
N THR A 15 -8.56 9.67 7.65
CA THR A 15 -9.69 8.89 7.11
C THR A 15 -10.84 9.80 6.70
N LYS A 16 -11.18 10.79 7.53
CA LYS A 16 -12.25 11.74 7.23
C LYS A 16 -11.91 12.64 6.04
N ALA A 17 -10.65 13.08 5.95
CA ALA A 17 -10.14 13.85 4.81
C ALA A 17 -10.17 13.01 3.52
N TYR A 18 -9.75 11.74 3.59
CA TYR A 18 -9.78 10.80 2.47
C TYR A 18 -11.21 10.56 1.96
N GLN A 19 -12.17 10.34 2.86
CA GLN A 19 -13.59 10.22 2.52
C GLN A 19 -14.14 11.51 1.87
N SER A 20 -13.63 12.67 2.28
CA SER A 20 -13.96 13.97 1.71
C SER A 20 -13.23 14.25 0.39
N ARG A 21 -12.46 13.29 -0.15
CA ARG A 21 -11.59 13.42 -1.33
C ARG A 21 -10.51 14.50 -1.18
N GLN A 22 -10.18 14.88 0.05
CA GLN A 22 -9.12 15.83 0.37
C GLN A 22 -7.81 15.05 0.58
N PHE A 23 -7.26 14.52 -0.50
CA PHE A 23 -6.15 13.58 -0.42
C PHE A 23 -4.85 14.22 0.10
N ASP A 24 -4.58 15.49 -0.21
CA ASP A 24 -3.46 16.24 0.37
C ASP A 24 -3.54 16.34 1.89
N ALA A 25 -4.73 16.65 2.43
CA ALA A 25 -4.95 16.73 3.87
C ALA A 25 -4.89 15.34 4.52
N ALA A 26 -5.38 14.32 3.82
CA ALA A 26 -5.30 12.93 4.25
C ALA A 26 -3.84 12.49 4.36
N LYS A 27 -3.00 12.80 3.36
CA LYS A 27 -1.57 12.51 3.35
C LYS A 27 -0.89 13.09 4.59
N VAL A 28 -1.06 14.39 4.87
CA VAL A 28 -0.44 15.05 6.03
C VAL A 28 -0.86 14.36 7.34
N SER A 29 -2.15 14.03 7.47
CA SER A 29 -2.66 13.36 8.66
C SER A 29 -2.06 11.95 8.81
N PHE A 30 -1.97 11.18 7.72
CA PHE A 30 -1.38 9.84 7.75
C PHE A 30 0.14 9.86 7.95
N GLU A 31 0.86 10.86 7.45
CA GLU A 31 2.29 11.06 7.73
C GLU A 31 2.54 11.28 9.23
N GLN A 32 1.65 12.00 9.92
CA GLN A 32 1.72 12.13 11.37
C GLN A 32 1.50 10.78 12.06
N THR A 33 0.56 9.97 11.55
CA THR A 33 0.33 8.60 12.05
C THR A 33 1.58 7.73 11.90
N VAL A 34 2.23 7.77 10.73
CA VAL A 34 3.48 7.04 10.46
C VAL A 34 4.62 7.56 11.34
N THR A 35 4.72 8.87 11.55
CA THR A 35 5.74 9.46 12.43
C THR A 35 5.55 9.02 13.90
N ALA A 36 4.31 8.92 14.35
CA ALA A 36 3.99 8.50 15.70
C ALA A 36 4.08 6.97 15.90
N ALA A 37 3.85 6.19 14.85
CA ALA A 37 3.89 4.73 14.85
C ALA A 37 4.55 4.20 13.56
N PRO A 38 5.88 4.32 13.42
CA PRO A 38 6.59 3.92 12.20
C PRO A 38 6.56 2.41 11.95
N ASP A 39 6.40 1.61 13.00
CA ASP A 39 6.29 0.15 12.92
C ASP A 39 4.85 -0.34 12.68
N SER A 40 3.90 0.58 12.46
CA SER A 40 2.49 0.22 12.22
C SER A 40 2.24 0.01 10.73
N GLY A 41 2.01 -1.25 10.34
CA GLY A 41 1.64 -1.57 8.96
C GLY A 41 0.35 -0.88 8.50
N GLU A 42 -0.59 -0.63 9.43
CA GLU A 42 -1.83 0.09 9.12
C GLU A 42 -1.58 1.57 8.80
N ALA A 43 -0.62 2.21 9.48
CA ALA A 43 -0.27 3.60 9.21
C ALA A 43 0.34 3.78 7.81
N HIS A 44 1.27 2.89 7.43
CA HIS A 44 1.83 2.86 6.08
C HIS A 44 0.78 2.53 5.03
N TYR A 45 -0.14 1.60 5.31
CA TYR A 45 -1.25 1.27 4.42
C TYR A 45 -2.15 2.49 4.15
N ASN A 46 -2.53 3.23 5.19
CA ASN A 46 -3.41 4.39 5.03
C ASN A 46 -2.72 5.54 4.28
N LEU A 47 -1.42 5.76 4.52
CA LEU A 47 -0.63 6.72 3.73
C LEU A 47 -0.54 6.30 2.26
N GLY A 48 -0.31 5.01 1.99
CA GLY A 48 -0.31 4.45 0.65
C GLY A 48 -1.65 4.66 -0.08
N LEU A 49 -2.78 4.51 0.62
CA LEU A 49 -4.11 4.78 0.04
C LEU A 49 -4.26 6.26 -0.37
N ALA A 50 -3.85 7.19 0.48
CA ALA A 50 -3.92 8.61 0.15
C ALA A 50 -3.06 8.95 -1.08
N LEU A 51 -1.82 8.46 -1.13
CA LEU A 51 -0.92 8.66 -2.27
C LEU A 51 -1.48 8.06 -3.57
N PHE A 52 -2.05 6.85 -3.49
CA PHE A 52 -2.70 6.21 -4.63
C PHE A 52 -3.87 7.03 -5.16
N ALA A 53 -4.68 7.59 -4.27
CA ALA A 53 -5.80 8.45 -4.65
C ALA A 53 -5.37 9.81 -5.22
N MET A 54 -4.17 10.30 -4.87
CA MET A 54 -3.52 11.45 -5.51
C MET A 54 -2.96 11.13 -6.89
N GLY A 55 -2.86 9.85 -7.27
CA GLY A 55 -2.25 9.37 -8.50
C GLY A 55 -0.76 9.05 -8.37
N ASP A 56 -0.19 9.17 -7.18
CA ASP A 56 1.23 8.95 -6.89
C ASP A 56 1.49 7.47 -6.62
N ASN A 57 1.31 6.67 -7.67
CA ASN A 57 1.28 5.21 -7.59
C ASN A 57 2.62 4.60 -7.18
N ASP A 58 3.74 5.24 -7.52
CA ASP A 58 5.08 4.78 -7.18
C ASP A 58 5.33 4.89 -5.67
N ALA A 59 5.10 6.08 -5.10
CA ALA A 59 5.22 6.31 -3.66
C ALA A 59 4.21 5.47 -2.86
N ALA A 60 2.97 5.37 -3.35
CA ALA A 60 1.95 4.52 -2.73
C ALA A 60 2.41 3.07 -2.60
N ARG A 61 3.04 2.53 -3.65
CA ARG A 61 3.53 1.15 -3.67
C ARG A 61 4.59 0.90 -2.62
N GLU A 62 5.54 1.81 -2.44
CA GLU A 62 6.59 1.67 -1.42
C GLU A 62 5.98 1.55 -0.02
N HIS A 63 5.01 2.41 0.31
CA HIS A 63 4.32 2.35 1.59
C HIS A 63 3.47 1.08 1.75
N PHE A 64 2.83 0.58 0.70
CA PHE A 64 2.12 -0.69 0.78
C PHE A 64 3.06 -1.89 1.01
N ILE A 65 4.27 -1.85 0.46
CA ILE A 65 5.28 -2.89 0.69
C ILE A 65 5.77 -2.83 2.13
N GLU A 66 6.05 -1.65 2.65
CA GLU A 66 6.46 -1.49 4.04
C GLU A 66 5.35 -1.96 5.00
N ALA A 67 4.09 -1.61 4.70
CA ALA A 67 2.93 -2.10 5.42
C ALA A 67 2.87 -3.64 5.45
N ALA A 68 3.14 -4.27 4.31
CA ALA A 68 3.18 -5.72 4.15
C ALA A 68 4.36 -6.36 4.90
N ASN A 69 5.53 -5.73 4.90
CA ASN A 69 6.71 -6.18 5.64
C ASN A 69 6.48 -6.14 7.16
N LEU A 70 5.79 -5.12 7.64
CA LEU A 70 5.46 -4.93 9.05
C LEU A 70 4.35 -5.88 9.52
N ALA A 71 3.40 -6.22 8.65
CA ALA A 71 2.30 -7.13 8.95
C ALA A 71 2.15 -8.26 7.90
N PRO A 72 3.11 -9.21 7.82
CA PRO A 72 3.20 -10.21 6.74
C PRO A 72 2.08 -11.28 6.73
N GLY A 73 1.08 -11.18 7.59
CA GLY A 73 -0.13 -12.02 7.57
C GLY A 73 -1.43 -11.24 7.34
N ASN A 74 -1.37 -9.92 7.21
CA ASN A 74 -2.56 -9.09 7.06
C ASN A 74 -3.00 -9.04 5.59
N LYS A 75 -4.00 -9.86 5.26
CA LYS A 75 -4.55 -9.96 3.89
C LYS A 75 -5.09 -8.64 3.36
N VAL A 76 -5.56 -7.73 4.24
CA VAL A 76 -6.07 -6.42 3.82
C VAL A 76 -5.00 -5.62 3.08
N ILE A 77 -3.74 -5.72 3.54
CA ILE A 77 -2.62 -5.00 2.94
C ILE A 77 -2.23 -5.63 1.59
N TRP A 78 -2.33 -6.95 1.43
CA TRP A 78 -2.05 -7.60 0.15
C TRP A 78 -3.16 -7.44 -0.89
N ASP A 79 -4.42 -7.35 -0.45
CA ASP A 79 -5.58 -7.10 -1.32
C ASP A 79 -5.68 -5.63 -1.79
N SER A 80 -4.80 -4.75 -1.29
CA SER A 80 -4.77 -3.32 -1.64
C SER A 80 -4.74 -3.09 -3.14
N PRO A 81 -5.46 -2.09 -3.68
CA PRO A 81 -5.56 -1.88 -5.12
C PRO A 81 -4.20 -1.74 -5.83
N ALA A 82 -3.23 -1.08 -5.20
CA ALA A 82 -1.88 -0.93 -5.74
C ALA A 82 -1.04 -2.21 -5.70
N LEU A 83 -1.34 -3.15 -4.79
CA LEU A 83 -0.68 -4.45 -4.67
C LEU A 83 -1.44 -5.58 -5.38
N ARG A 84 -2.71 -5.36 -5.73
CA ARG A 84 -3.60 -6.35 -6.35
C ARG A 84 -3.08 -6.89 -7.68
N GLN A 85 -2.33 -6.09 -8.43
CA GLN A 85 -1.67 -6.53 -9.67
C GLN A 85 -0.46 -7.44 -9.43
N TYR A 86 0.09 -7.47 -8.21
CA TYR A 86 1.23 -8.29 -7.80
C TYR A 86 0.82 -9.62 -7.17
N GLY A 87 -0.38 -9.69 -6.57
CA GLY A 87 -0.89 -10.88 -5.88
C GLY A 87 -0.22 -11.11 -4.51
N SER A 88 -0.89 -11.87 -3.63
CA SER A 88 -0.35 -12.20 -2.31
C SER A 88 0.94 -13.03 -2.43
N PRO A 89 2.04 -12.72 -1.72
CA PRO A 89 3.17 -13.62 -1.66
C PRO A 89 2.74 -14.88 -0.94
N ASP A 90 2.98 -16.01 -1.58
CA ASP A 90 2.79 -17.31 -0.97
C ASP A 90 3.65 -17.39 0.31
N PRO A 91 3.08 -17.76 1.47
CA PRO A 91 3.82 -17.84 2.74
C PRO A 91 4.95 -18.88 2.74
N ASN A 92 5.06 -19.73 1.71
CA ASN A 92 6.14 -20.71 1.51
C ASN A 92 7.29 -20.21 0.63
N ILE A 93 7.25 -18.97 0.12
CA ILE A 93 8.39 -18.43 -0.63
C ILE A 93 9.50 -18.05 0.36
N ARG A 94 10.52 -18.91 0.44
CA ARG A 94 11.75 -18.66 1.20
C ARG A 94 12.29 -17.28 0.83
N LYS A 95 12.46 -16.41 1.83
CA LYS A 95 13.04 -15.06 1.72
C LYS A 95 14.30 -15.09 0.84
N LYS A 96 14.17 -14.72 -0.43
CA LYS A 96 15.32 -14.42 -1.28
C LYS A 96 15.72 -12.98 -0.95
N LYS A 97 16.98 -12.81 -0.57
CA LYS A 97 17.56 -11.55 -0.12
C LYS A 97 17.20 -10.44 -1.12
N VAL A 98 16.76 -9.32 -0.56
CA VAL A 98 16.46 -8.07 -1.24
C VAL A 98 17.77 -7.52 -1.81
N ASP A 99 18.14 -7.95 -3.01
CA ASP A 99 19.22 -7.35 -3.81
C ASP A 99 18.92 -7.39 -5.32
N ASP A 100 17.99 -8.22 -5.77
CA ASP A 100 17.48 -8.11 -7.12
C ASP A 100 16.42 -7.01 -7.16
N SER A 101 16.84 -5.85 -7.66
CA SER A 101 16.08 -4.86 -8.43
C SER A 101 14.57 -5.13 -8.56
N TYR A 102 13.77 -4.05 -8.53
CA TYR A 102 12.49 -3.99 -9.24
C TYR A 102 12.72 -4.30 -10.74
N THR A 103 13.02 -5.55 -11.09
CA THR A 103 13.26 -5.96 -12.45
C THR A 103 11.89 -6.01 -13.09
N ASN A 104 11.61 -4.97 -13.86
CA ASN A 104 10.96 -5.08 -15.16
C ASN A 104 10.35 -6.44 -15.46
N GLN A 105 9.17 -6.70 -14.89
CA GLN A 105 8.21 -7.60 -15.50
C GLN A 105 6.89 -6.87 -15.54
N ARG A 106 6.78 -5.98 -16.55
CA ARG A 106 5.50 -5.73 -17.22
C ARG A 106 4.96 -7.10 -17.65
N PRO A 107 3.79 -7.56 -17.16
CA PRO A 107 2.96 -8.38 -18.01
C PRO A 107 2.36 -7.42 -19.02
N GLY A 108 2.78 -7.53 -20.28
CA GLY A 108 2.15 -6.76 -21.35
C GLY A 108 0.63 -6.97 -21.32
N LEU A 109 -0.12 -5.89 -21.54
CA LEU A 109 -1.48 -5.95 -22.06
C LEU A 109 -1.44 -6.76 -23.37
N GLY A 110 -1.64 -8.07 -23.26
CA GLY A 110 -1.86 -8.98 -24.38
C GLY A 110 -3.35 -9.23 -24.47
N THR A 111 -4.01 -8.47 -25.33
CA THR A 111 -5.37 -8.71 -25.79
C THR A 111 -5.57 -10.18 -26.17
N LYS A 112 -6.73 -10.72 -25.80
CA LYS A 112 -7.27 -11.96 -26.39
C LYS A 112 -7.18 -11.88 -27.93
N PRO A 113 -6.91 -13.00 -28.60
CA PRO A 113 -7.65 -13.33 -29.80
C PRO A 113 -8.41 -14.64 -29.55
N GLY A 114 -9.74 -14.53 -29.55
CA GLY A 114 -10.56 -15.65 -30.00
C GLY A 114 -10.29 -15.86 -31.50
N GLY A 115 -10.23 -17.11 -31.94
CA GLY A 115 -10.14 -17.41 -33.37
C GLY A 115 -9.62 -18.80 -33.69
N MET A 116 -10.56 -19.68 -34.04
CA MET A 116 -10.46 -20.85 -34.92
C MET A 116 -9.29 -21.84 -34.72
N SER A 117 -9.65 -23.04 -34.27
CA SER A 117 -9.05 -24.26 -34.82
C SER A 117 -10.15 -25.03 -35.56
N ARG A 118 -9.78 -25.49 -36.76
CA ARG A 118 -10.64 -26.00 -37.84
C ARG A 118 -11.40 -27.27 -37.48
#